data_AF-A0A832TI37-F1
#
_entry.id   AF-A0A832TI37-F1
#
_cell.length_a   1.000
_cell.length_b   1.000
_cell.length_c   1.000
_cell.angle_alpha   90.00
_cell.angle_beta   90.00
_cell.angle_gamma   90.00
#
_symmetry.space_group_name_H-M   'P 1'
#
loop_
_entity.id
_entity.type
_entity.pdbx_description
1 polymer ?
#
loop_
_entity_poly.entity_id
_entity_poly.type
_entity_poly.pdbx_seq_one_letter_code
_entity_poly.pdbx_strand_id
1 'polypeptide(L)'
;MRYYIRDLTLILRGTFRAAGTGVPGGLATVPTLLLHAGGERGAVPDPTRKLEGIIHRQGLPPEYLGLMSGVRAECLCIMQYDFLDVFLAAGALQGDHGGRVSVNMIVYSREGMTDAALLETIMTGTAAREGILHSLGRPTGGTPSDGIVVACEGEVEHGGGGTMTEIGMRLSEAVRFGVQEALARHEGRITRSRPSFFIYSRFQGDHWVEWLPEDCPYYPCHFPGQRCEFCYCPFYPCGDESLGQWVKSASKNDLVWNCSTCTLLHEPEIADYLLANPEAPLAELKRKKWMH
;
A
#
# COMPACT_ATOMS: atom_id res chain seq x y z
N MET A 1 -3.16 -9.66 3.17
CA MET A 1 -2.15 -9.09 2.26
C MET A 1 -0.83 -8.85 2.96
N ARG A 2 0.27 -9.14 2.25
CA ARG A 2 1.63 -8.75 2.61
C ARG A 2 2.20 -7.87 1.50
N TYR A 3 3.04 -6.91 1.84
CA TYR A 3 3.81 -6.16 0.83
C TYR A 3 5.28 -6.00 1.21
N TYR A 4 6.10 -5.79 0.20
CA TYR A 4 7.51 -5.44 0.34
C TYR A 4 8.00 -4.68 -0.89
N ILE A 5 9.17 -4.07 -0.78
CA ILE A 5 9.77 -3.29 -1.85
C ILE A 5 11.14 -3.87 -2.18
N ARG A 6 11.36 -4.21 -3.45
CA ARG A 6 12.60 -4.80 -3.95
C ARG A 6 12.88 -4.30 -5.36
N ASP A 7 14.11 -3.89 -5.64
CA ASP A 7 14.54 -3.40 -6.96
C ASP A 7 13.58 -2.35 -7.55
N LEU A 8 13.25 -1.33 -6.75
CA LEU A 8 12.29 -0.26 -7.08
C LEU A 8 10.84 -0.72 -7.31
N THR A 9 10.52 -1.96 -6.99
CA THR A 9 9.18 -2.53 -7.20
C THR A 9 8.51 -2.76 -5.87
N LEU A 10 7.35 -2.13 -5.68
CA LEU A 10 6.42 -2.53 -4.64
C LEU A 10 5.70 -3.80 -5.10
N ILE A 11 5.74 -4.83 -4.26
CA ILE A 11 5.14 -6.14 -4.51
C ILE A 11 4.15 -6.43 -3.38
N LEU A 12 2.90 -6.69 -3.74
CA LEU A 12 1.85 -7.17 -2.83
C LEU A 12 1.57 -8.64 -3.12
N ARG A 13 1.39 -9.43 -2.06
CA ARG A 13 1.20 -10.88 -2.09
C ARG A 13 0.00 -11.29 -1.24
N GLY A 14 -0.80 -12.19 -1.78
CA GLY A 14 -2.09 -12.61 -1.23
C GLY A 14 -2.87 -13.46 -2.22
N THR A 15 -4.19 -13.54 -2.05
CA THR A 15 -5.13 -14.17 -2.97
C THR A 15 -6.19 -13.15 -3.36
N PHE A 16 -5.81 -12.23 -4.24
CA PHE A 16 -6.60 -11.02 -4.49
C PHE A 16 -7.70 -11.28 -5.51
N ARG A 17 -8.94 -10.89 -5.20
CA ARG A 17 -9.90 -10.55 -6.25
C ARG A 17 -9.66 -9.09 -6.63
N ALA A 18 -9.24 -8.84 -7.87
CA ALA A 18 -8.73 -7.55 -8.28
C ALA A 18 -9.21 -7.10 -9.66
N ALA A 19 -9.38 -5.79 -9.82
CA ALA A 19 -9.67 -5.11 -11.06
C ALA A 19 -8.63 -4.01 -11.28
N GLY A 20 -8.16 -3.81 -12.51
CA GLY A 20 -7.21 -2.72 -12.76
C GLY A 20 -7.08 -2.29 -14.21
N THR A 21 -6.55 -1.08 -14.39
CA THR A 21 -6.24 -0.50 -15.71
C THR A 21 -4.77 -0.65 -16.10
N GLY A 22 -4.03 -1.46 -15.33
CA GLY A 22 -2.61 -1.71 -15.49
C GLY A 22 -2.24 -2.63 -16.66
N VAL A 23 -1.06 -3.25 -16.54
CA VAL A 23 -0.51 -4.19 -17.52
C VAL A 23 -0.08 -5.50 -16.82
N PRO A 24 -0.74 -6.63 -17.07
CA PRO A 24 -2.05 -6.70 -17.71
C PRO A 24 -3.10 -5.99 -16.85
N GLY A 25 -4.15 -5.50 -17.49
CA GLY A 25 -5.34 -4.95 -16.84
C GLY A 25 -6.46 -5.98 -16.82
N GLY A 26 -7.65 -5.55 -16.41
CA GLY A 26 -8.86 -6.37 -16.36
C GLY A 26 -9.22 -6.79 -14.94
N LEU A 27 -10.08 -7.80 -14.85
CA LEU A 27 -10.69 -8.29 -13.62
C LEU A 27 -10.34 -9.77 -13.46
N ALA A 28 -9.61 -10.12 -12.40
CA ALA A 28 -9.07 -11.45 -12.19
C ALA A 28 -8.84 -11.76 -10.71
N THR A 29 -8.67 -13.05 -10.41
CA THR A 29 -8.08 -13.47 -9.15
C THR A 29 -6.59 -13.66 -9.36
N VAL A 30 -5.76 -12.89 -8.65
CA VAL A 30 -4.30 -12.88 -8.85
C VAL A 30 -3.55 -13.00 -7.52
N PRO A 31 -2.41 -13.69 -7.48
CA PRO A 31 -1.59 -13.80 -6.28
C PRO A 31 -0.63 -12.62 -6.07
N THR A 32 -0.42 -11.80 -7.10
CA THR A 32 0.56 -10.70 -7.08
C THR A 32 -0.04 -9.41 -7.61
N LEU A 33 0.20 -8.30 -6.90
CA LEU A 33 0.05 -6.96 -7.44
C LEU A 33 1.40 -6.25 -7.45
N LEU A 34 1.71 -5.50 -8.50
CA LEU A 34 2.98 -4.81 -8.67
C LEU A 34 2.80 -3.33 -8.93
N LEU A 35 3.66 -2.51 -8.33
CA LEU A 35 3.88 -1.14 -8.76
C LEU A 35 5.38 -0.93 -8.92
N HIS A 36 5.83 -0.87 -10.17
CA HIS A 36 7.24 -0.61 -10.49
C HIS A 36 7.47 0.90 -10.59
N ALA A 37 8.32 1.43 -9.70
CA ALA A 37 8.80 2.80 -9.72
C ALA A 37 9.97 2.92 -10.71
N GLY A 38 9.74 3.65 -11.80
CA GLY A 38 10.66 3.84 -12.91
C GLY A 38 11.58 5.04 -12.67
N GLY A 39 12.88 4.80 -12.76
CA GLY A 39 13.93 5.81 -12.69
C GLY A 39 14.90 5.80 -13.88
N GLU A 40 14.63 5.04 -14.94
CA GLU A 40 15.56 4.92 -16.07
C GLU A 40 15.29 5.97 -17.16
N ARG A 41 16.30 6.80 -17.46
CA ARG A 41 16.35 7.66 -18.65
C ARG A 41 16.52 6.79 -19.90
N GLY A 42 15.50 6.73 -20.75
CA GLY A 42 15.58 5.99 -22.02
C GLY A 42 14.22 5.54 -22.53
N ALA A 43 14.18 4.97 -23.73
CA ALA A 43 12.95 4.43 -24.32
C ALA A 43 12.25 3.49 -23.32
N VAL A 44 10.98 3.78 -23.02
CA VAL A 44 10.15 3.00 -22.11
C VAL A 44 10.19 1.54 -22.59
N PRO A 45 10.79 0.60 -21.82
CA PRO A 45 10.71 -0.81 -22.15
C PRO A 45 9.23 -1.20 -22.24
N ASP A 46 8.87 -2.11 -23.15
CA ASP A 46 7.52 -2.71 -23.18
C ASP A 46 7.08 -3.04 -21.74
N PRO A 47 6.07 -2.33 -21.21
CA PRO A 47 5.70 -2.43 -19.80
C PRO A 47 5.40 -3.85 -19.36
N THR A 48 4.78 -4.61 -20.26
CA THR A 48 4.43 -6.03 -20.08
C THR A 48 5.70 -6.84 -19.85
N ARG A 49 6.66 -6.75 -20.77
CA ARG A 49 7.92 -7.51 -20.68
C ARG A 49 8.74 -7.14 -19.45
N LYS A 50 8.72 -5.87 -19.03
CA LYS A 50 9.43 -5.44 -17.81
C LYS A 50 8.82 -6.10 -16.57
N LEU A 51 7.50 -6.06 -16.44
CA LEU A 51 6.78 -6.65 -15.30
C LEU A 51 6.87 -8.19 -15.30
N GLU A 52 6.71 -8.85 -16.45
CA GLU A 52 6.95 -10.30 -16.60
C GLU A 52 8.37 -10.69 -16.19
N GLY A 53 9.36 -9.89 -16.59
CA GLY A 53 10.75 -10.09 -16.19
C GLY A 53 10.95 -9.96 -14.68
N ILE A 54 10.23 -9.04 -14.01
CA ILE A 54 10.26 -8.93 -12.54
C ILE A 54 9.65 -10.17 -11.90
N ILE A 55 8.45 -10.58 -12.35
CA ILE A 55 7.78 -11.80 -11.87
C ILE A 55 8.72 -13.01 -11.97
N HIS A 56 9.33 -13.22 -13.14
CA HIS A 56 10.23 -14.35 -13.37
C HIS A 56 11.48 -14.29 -12.48
N ARG A 57 12.16 -13.13 -12.39
CA ARG A 57 13.36 -12.98 -11.55
C ARG A 57 13.08 -13.19 -10.06
N GLN A 58 11.89 -12.82 -9.60
CA GLN A 58 11.48 -13.00 -8.20
C GLN A 58 10.93 -14.41 -7.93
N GLY A 59 10.81 -15.27 -8.95
CA GLY A 59 10.23 -16.61 -8.80
C GLY A 59 8.75 -16.58 -8.42
N LEU A 60 8.02 -15.53 -8.82
CA LEU A 60 6.61 -15.34 -8.51
C LEU A 60 5.71 -16.03 -9.56
N PRO A 61 4.46 -16.38 -9.22
CA PRO A 61 3.49 -16.90 -10.18
C PRO A 61 3.24 -15.93 -11.34
N PRO A 62 2.97 -16.45 -12.56
CA PRO A 62 2.79 -15.63 -13.76
C PRO A 62 1.50 -14.80 -13.77
N GLU A 63 0.53 -15.10 -12.88
CA GLU A 63 -0.68 -14.31 -12.72
C GLU A 63 -0.41 -13.08 -11.85
N TYR A 64 -0.62 -11.89 -12.40
CA TYR A 64 -0.46 -10.63 -11.69
C TYR A 64 -1.31 -9.52 -12.32
N LEU A 65 -1.56 -8.46 -11.56
CA LEU A 65 -1.90 -7.14 -12.11
C LEU A 65 -0.80 -6.16 -11.72
N GLY A 66 -0.38 -5.31 -12.65
CA GLY A 66 0.79 -4.47 -12.43
C GLY A 66 0.65 -3.06 -12.97
N LEU A 67 1.31 -2.12 -12.30
CA LEU A 67 1.42 -0.72 -12.69
C LEU A 67 2.88 -0.37 -12.92
N MET A 68 3.11 0.53 -13.87
CA MET A 68 4.41 1.18 -14.07
C MET A 68 4.27 2.68 -13.85
N SER A 69 5.08 3.20 -12.94
CA SER A 69 5.13 4.62 -12.65
C SER A 69 6.49 5.18 -13.06
N GLY A 70 6.56 6.41 -13.54
CA GLY A 70 7.84 7.13 -13.75
C GLY A 70 8.36 7.84 -12.50
N VAL A 71 7.73 7.61 -11.36
CA VAL A 71 8.02 8.28 -10.09
C VAL A 71 9.05 7.47 -9.32
N ARG A 72 9.98 8.15 -8.62
CA ARG A 72 10.98 7.50 -7.76
C ARG A 72 10.33 6.74 -6.61
N ALA A 73 10.92 5.61 -6.22
CA ALA A 73 10.38 4.76 -5.16
C ALA A 73 10.25 5.51 -3.83
N GLU A 74 11.21 6.37 -3.47
CA GLU A 74 11.19 7.15 -2.23
C GLU A 74 10.02 8.14 -2.12
N CYS A 75 9.35 8.46 -3.24
CA CYS A 75 8.17 9.33 -3.25
C CYS A 75 6.86 8.56 -3.01
N LEU A 76 6.91 7.23 -2.94
CA LEU A 76 5.75 6.38 -2.67
C LEU A 76 5.19 6.68 -1.28
N CYS A 77 3.88 6.87 -1.21
CA CYS A 77 3.13 7.03 0.02
C CYS A 77 2.20 5.83 0.20
N ILE A 78 2.25 5.21 1.37
CA ILE A 78 1.41 4.08 1.75
C ILE A 78 0.44 4.57 2.81
N MET A 79 -0.85 4.55 2.49
CA MET A 79 -1.91 5.14 3.30
C MET A 79 -2.77 4.03 3.89
N GLN A 80 -2.78 3.87 5.22
CA GLN A 80 -3.67 2.93 5.90
C GLN A 80 -4.84 3.66 6.55
N TYR A 81 -6.05 3.29 6.14
CA TYR A 81 -7.30 3.77 6.72
C TYR A 81 -8.22 2.59 7.02
N ASP A 82 -8.26 2.18 8.30
CA ASP A 82 -9.00 1.01 8.79
C ASP A 82 -8.63 -0.25 8.00
N PHE A 83 -9.56 -0.79 7.20
CA PHE A 83 -9.40 -2.00 6.38
C PHE A 83 -8.84 -1.74 4.99
N LEU A 84 -8.62 -0.46 4.64
CA LEU A 84 -8.17 -0.03 3.32
C LEU A 84 -6.71 0.44 3.38
N ASP A 85 -5.86 -0.13 2.52
CA ASP A 85 -4.51 0.35 2.27
C ASP A 85 -4.42 0.91 0.85
N VAL A 86 -3.83 2.09 0.68
CA VAL A 86 -3.63 2.75 -0.63
C VAL A 86 -2.15 3.02 -0.83
N PHE A 87 -1.55 2.36 -1.80
CA PHE A 87 -0.17 2.55 -2.22
C PHE A 87 -0.14 3.52 -3.39
N LEU A 88 0.43 4.70 -3.21
CA LEU A 88 0.29 5.82 -4.12
C LEU A 88 1.64 6.37 -4.56
N ALA A 89 1.84 6.47 -5.86
CA ALA A 89 2.98 7.15 -6.48
C ALA A 89 2.49 8.30 -7.37
N ALA A 90 2.89 9.53 -7.07
CA ALA A 90 2.55 10.71 -7.85
C ALA A 90 3.79 11.56 -8.18
N GLY A 91 3.86 12.07 -9.40
CA GLY A 91 4.96 12.93 -9.82
C GLY A 91 4.82 13.44 -11.26
N ALA A 92 5.57 14.49 -11.57
CA ALA A 92 5.63 15.01 -12.93
C ALA A 92 6.43 14.05 -13.83
N LEU A 93 5.95 13.85 -15.06
CA LEU A 93 6.67 13.06 -16.05
C LEU A 93 7.87 13.85 -16.58
N GLN A 94 9.02 13.18 -16.70
CA GLN A 94 10.28 13.82 -17.09
C GLN A 94 10.24 14.20 -18.59
N GLY A 95 10.49 15.46 -18.91
CA GLY A 95 10.54 15.98 -20.30
C GLY A 95 9.28 16.71 -20.78
N ASP A 96 8.21 16.75 -19.98
CA ASP A 96 7.02 17.54 -20.29
C ASP A 96 7.19 18.97 -19.78
N HIS A 97 7.39 19.93 -20.69
CA HIS A 97 7.49 21.37 -20.39
C HIS A 97 6.12 21.99 -19.96
N GLY A 98 5.13 21.15 -19.59
CA GLY A 98 3.75 21.52 -19.27
C GLY A 98 3.11 20.85 -18.05
N GLY A 99 3.88 20.21 -17.15
CA GLY A 99 3.42 19.97 -15.77
C GLY A 99 2.29 18.96 -15.56
N ARG A 100 2.06 18.00 -16.47
CA ARG A 100 1.13 16.88 -16.19
C ARG A 100 1.69 15.95 -15.12
N VAL A 101 0.84 15.65 -14.14
CA VAL A 101 1.15 14.75 -13.03
C VAL A 101 0.61 13.37 -13.35
N SER A 102 1.50 12.36 -13.32
CA SER A 102 1.06 10.98 -13.30
C SER A 102 0.81 10.54 -11.86
N VAL A 103 -0.27 9.81 -11.64
CA VAL A 103 -0.62 9.18 -10.37
C VAL A 103 -0.95 7.72 -10.63
N ASN A 104 -0.19 6.84 -9.99
CA ASN A 104 -0.42 5.40 -9.98
C ASN A 104 -0.81 4.97 -8.57
N MET A 105 -1.83 4.14 -8.44
CA MET A 105 -2.26 3.66 -7.13
C MET A 105 -2.70 2.19 -7.11
N ILE A 106 -2.27 1.46 -6.09
CA ILE A 106 -2.87 0.18 -5.73
C ILE A 106 -3.74 0.40 -4.49
N VAL A 107 -5.02 0.08 -4.59
CA VAL A 107 -5.99 0.12 -3.51
C VAL A 107 -6.24 -1.31 -3.08
N TYR A 108 -6.03 -1.60 -1.81
CA TYR A 108 -6.24 -2.92 -1.23
C TYR A 108 -7.25 -2.84 -0.09
N SER A 109 -8.24 -3.71 -0.10
CA SER A 109 -9.20 -3.90 0.99
C SER A 109 -9.01 -5.28 1.62
N ARG A 110 -8.96 -5.34 2.96
CA ARG A 110 -9.02 -6.62 3.69
C ARG A 110 -10.42 -7.22 3.72
N GLU A 111 -11.43 -6.39 3.49
CA GLU A 111 -12.84 -6.79 3.42
C GLU A 111 -13.21 -7.02 1.96
N GLY A 112 -13.93 -8.11 1.67
CA GLY A 112 -14.20 -8.55 0.32
C GLY A 112 -15.19 -7.63 -0.39
N MET A 113 -15.06 -7.57 -1.70
CA MET A 113 -15.85 -6.69 -2.57
C MET A 113 -16.47 -7.49 -3.71
N THR A 114 -17.66 -7.09 -4.15
CA THR A 114 -18.20 -7.58 -5.42
C THR A 114 -17.39 -7.03 -6.61
N ASP A 115 -17.48 -7.68 -7.77
CA ASP A 115 -16.87 -7.16 -8.99
C ASP A 115 -17.36 -5.75 -9.35
N ALA A 116 -18.64 -5.47 -9.11
CA ALA A 116 -19.21 -4.13 -9.29
C ALA A 116 -18.57 -3.11 -8.34
N ALA A 117 -18.41 -3.47 -7.06
CA ALA A 117 -17.75 -2.61 -6.09
C ALA A 117 -16.28 -2.33 -6.45
N LEU A 118 -15.54 -3.31 -6.98
CA LEU A 118 -14.16 -3.10 -7.45
C LEU A 118 -14.10 -2.07 -8.59
N LEU A 119 -14.99 -2.20 -9.58
CA LEU A 119 -15.06 -1.28 -10.72
C LEU A 119 -15.53 0.13 -10.30
N GLU A 120 -16.51 0.22 -9.39
CA GLU A 120 -16.93 1.50 -8.81
C GLU A 120 -15.81 2.16 -8.01
N THR A 121 -15.01 1.37 -7.30
CA THR A 121 -13.86 1.88 -6.53
C THR A 121 -12.78 2.43 -7.45
N ILE A 122 -12.56 1.83 -8.63
CA ILE A 122 -11.71 2.41 -9.68
C ILE A 122 -12.21 3.80 -10.08
N MET A 123 -13.53 3.93 -10.33
CA MET A 123 -14.14 5.21 -10.70
C MET A 123 -13.96 6.26 -9.58
N THR A 124 -14.21 5.87 -8.33
CA THR A 124 -14.05 6.73 -7.16
C THR A 124 -12.60 7.18 -6.96
N GLY A 125 -11.63 6.27 -7.02
CA GLY A 125 -10.21 6.61 -6.90
C GLY A 125 -9.74 7.56 -8.02
N THR A 126 -10.22 7.33 -9.24
CA THR A 126 -9.93 8.21 -10.39
C THR A 126 -10.55 9.60 -10.19
N ALA A 127 -11.80 9.68 -9.73
CA ALA A 127 -12.46 10.96 -9.44
C ALA A 127 -11.78 11.72 -8.30
N ALA A 128 -11.37 11.02 -7.23
CA ALA A 128 -10.63 11.61 -6.11
C ALA A 128 -9.29 12.20 -6.56
N ARG A 129 -8.55 11.46 -7.40
CA ARG A 129 -7.31 11.93 -8.04
C ARG A 129 -7.54 13.21 -8.85
N GLU A 130 -8.54 13.23 -9.72
CA GLU A 130 -8.84 14.42 -10.53
C GLU A 130 -9.24 15.61 -9.65
N GLY A 131 -10.04 15.38 -8.61
CA GLY A 131 -10.45 16.42 -7.67
C GLY A 131 -9.27 17.07 -6.93
N ILE A 132 -8.29 16.28 -6.45
CA ILE A 132 -7.12 16.83 -5.77
C ILE A 132 -6.15 17.53 -6.73
N LEU A 133 -5.96 17.01 -7.95
CA LEU A 133 -5.12 17.69 -8.94
C LEU A 133 -5.73 19.04 -9.34
N HIS A 134 -7.05 19.08 -9.55
CA HIS A 134 -7.78 20.32 -9.83
C HIS A 134 -7.63 21.33 -8.69
N SER A 135 -7.82 20.92 -7.42
CA SER A 135 -7.72 21.83 -6.27
C SER A 135 -6.30 22.38 -6.04
N LEU A 136 -5.28 21.64 -6.50
CA LEU A 136 -3.88 22.09 -6.52
C LEU A 136 -3.53 22.96 -7.74
N GLY A 137 -4.47 23.25 -8.63
CA GLY A 137 -4.23 23.99 -9.87
C GLY A 137 -3.35 23.23 -10.87
N ARG A 138 -3.29 21.90 -10.77
CA ARG A 138 -2.56 21.03 -11.70
C ARG A 138 -3.44 20.68 -12.91
N PRO A 139 -2.85 20.43 -14.09
CA PRO A 139 -3.60 19.91 -15.24
C PRO A 139 -4.33 18.60 -14.90
N THR A 140 -5.60 18.54 -15.28
CA THR A 140 -6.49 17.38 -15.12
C THR A 140 -6.58 16.55 -16.40
N GLY A 141 -7.21 15.39 -16.33
CA GLY A 141 -7.51 14.55 -17.51
C GLY A 141 -6.48 13.46 -17.79
N GLY A 142 -5.85 12.94 -16.74
CA GLY A 142 -4.99 11.76 -16.85
C GLY A 142 -3.69 11.92 -17.65
N THR A 143 -2.85 10.91 -17.55
CA THR A 143 -1.74 10.60 -18.44
C THR A 143 -1.88 9.16 -18.91
N PRO A 144 -1.34 8.78 -20.08
CA PRO A 144 -1.34 7.37 -20.51
C PRO A 144 -0.62 6.42 -19.55
N SER A 145 0.19 6.95 -18.64
CA SER A 145 0.89 6.20 -17.59
C SER A 145 0.11 6.14 -16.27
N ASP A 146 -1.09 6.70 -16.18
CA ASP A 146 -1.90 6.58 -14.98
C ASP A 146 -2.55 5.21 -14.92
N GLY A 147 -2.49 4.62 -13.73
CA GLY A 147 -2.99 3.30 -13.49
C GLY A 147 -3.56 3.18 -12.09
N ILE A 148 -4.65 2.43 -12.00
CA ILE A 148 -5.24 2.05 -10.73
C ILE A 148 -5.52 0.55 -10.74
N VAL A 149 -5.15 -0.09 -9.65
CA VAL A 149 -5.53 -1.48 -9.34
C VAL A 149 -6.28 -1.46 -8.03
N VAL A 150 -7.48 -1.99 -8.01
CA VAL A 150 -8.27 -2.22 -6.79
C VAL A 150 -8.32 -3.71 -6.54
N ALA A 151 -7.99 -4.11 -5.33
CA ALA A 151 -7.94 -5.50 -4.91
C ALA A 151 -8.62 -5.68 -3.56
N CYS A 152 -9.21 -6.85 -3.35
CA CYS A 152 -9.75 -7.25 -2.06
C CYS A 152 -9.41 -8.70 -1.75
N GLU A 153 -9.48 -9.03 -0.47
CA GLU A 153 -9.47 -10.39 0.06
C GLU A 153 -10.65 -10.54 1.04
N GLY A 154 -10.93 -11.76 1.49
CA GLY A 154 -11.97 -12.03 2.48
C GLY A 154 -13.36 -12.21 1.88
N GLU A 155 -14.34 -12.43 2.76
CA GLU A 155 -15.75 -12.56 2.39
C GLU A 155 -16.32 -11.24 1.91
N VAL A 156 -17.31 -11.30 1.02
CA VAL A 156 -17.92 -10.09 0.44
C VAL A 156 -18.69 -9.32 1.51
N GLU A 157 -18.17 -8.15 1.89
CA GLU A 157 -18.81 -7.21 2.81
C GLU A 157 -19.31 -5.96 2.07
N HIS A 158 -18.70 -5.62 0.92
CA HIS A 158 -19.01 -4.40 0.17
C HIS A 158 -19.65 -4.68 -1.18
N GLY A 159 -20.89 -4.24 -1.33
CA GLY A 159 -21.66 -4.32 -2.58
C GLY A 159 -21.41 -3.17 -3.57
N GLY A 160 -20.84 -2.05 -3.11
CA GLY A 160 -20.58 -0.85 -3.92
C GLY A 160 -19.33 -0.08 -3.49
N GLY A 161 -18.75 0.67 -4.43
CA GLY A 161 -17.49 1.39 -4.30
C GLY A 161 -17.57 2.89 -4.57
N GLY A 162 -18.79 3.43 -4.73
CA GLY A 162 -19.03 4.85 -4.99
C GLY A 162 -18.60 5.80 -3.86
N THR A 163 -18.50 7.10 -4.14
CA THR A 163 -17.94 8.13 -3.24
C THR A 163 -18.60 8.24 -1.87
N MET A 164 -19.86 7.82 -1.74
CA MET A 164 -20.62 7.87 -0.48
C MET A 164 -20.59 6.56 0.31
N THR A 165 -19.90 5.52 -0.17
CA THR A 165 -19.74 4.26 0.57
C THR A 165 -18.58 4.34 1.57
N GLU A 166 -18.50 3.40 2.52
CA GLU A 166 -17.37 3.31 3.45
C GLU A 166 -16.02 3.27 2.73
N ILE A 167 -15.93 2.52 1.64
CA ILE A 167 -14.73 2.43 0.80
C ILE A 167 -14.48 3.74 0.08
N GLY A 168 -15.49 4.30 -0.57
CA GLY A 168 -15.31 5.49 -1.39
C GLY A 168 -14.89 6.71 -0.57
N MET A 169 -15.44 6.90 0.63
CA MET A 169 -15.05 7.99 1.53
C MET A 169 -13.60 7.84 2.00
N ARG A 170 -13.20 6.64 2.45
CA ARG A 170 -11.83 6.37 2.92
C ARG A 170 -10.81 6.49 1.79
N LEU A 171 -11.12 5.93 0.62
CA LEU A 171 -10.28 6.02 -0.56
C LEU A 171 -10.09 7.49 -0.97
N SER A 172 -11.18 8.27 -1.02
CA SER A 172 -11.11 9.67 -1.40
C SER A 172 -10.24 10.48 -0.45
N GLU A 173 -10.35 10.21 0.86
CA GLU A 173 -9.53 10.87 1.88
C GLU A 173 -8.05 10.48 1.78
N ALA A 174 -7.76 9.19 1.62
CA ALA A 174 -6.40 8.68 1.45
C ALA A 174 -5.73 9.21 0.17
N VAL A 175 -6.47 9.27 -0.94
CA VAL A 175 -5.97 9.82 -2.21
C VAL A 175 -5.71 11.31 -2.10
N ARG A 176 -6.65 12.07 -1.51
CA ARG A 176 -6.52 13.52 -1.32
C ARG A 176 -5.24 13.88 -0.57
N PHE A 177 -4.99 13.24 0.57
CA PHE A 177 -3.80 13.50 1.37
C PHE A 177 -2.54 12.89 0.71
N GLY A 178 -2.62 11.63 0.28
CA GLY A 178 -1.49 10.89 -0.29
C GLY A 178 -0.91 11.53 -1.55
N VAL A 179 -1.74 12.09 -2.44
CA VAL A 179 -1.26 12.79 -3.65
C VAL A 179 -0.46 14.04 -3.27
N GLN A 180 -0.92 14.82 -2.28
CA GLN A 180 -0.19 16.00 -1.81
C GLN A 180 1.18 15.64 -1.27
N GLU A 181 1.25 14.58 -0.44
CA GLU A 181 2.47 14.09 0.16
C GLU A 181 3.47 13.52 -0.88
N ALA A 182 2.97 12.76 -1.85
CA ALA A 182 3.79 12.20 -2.91
C ALA A 182 4.36 13.31 -3.83
N LEU A 183 3.53 14.31 -4.17
CA LEU A 183 3.98 15.46 -4.97
C LEU A 183 4.99 16.33 -4.22
N ALA A 184 4.79 16.59 -2.92
CA ALA A 184 5.75 17.33 -2.12
C ALA A 184 7.13 16.63 -2.09
N ARG A 185 7.16 15.30 -2.05
CA ARG A 185 8.41 14.50 -2.14
C ARG A 185 9.02 14.54 -3.53
N HIS A 186 8.20 14.41 -4.56
CA HIS A 186 8.66 14.48 -5.95
C HIS A 186 9.31 15.84 -6.26
N GLU A 187 8.72 16.93 -5.77
CA GLU A 187 9.19 18.31 -5.95
C GLU A 187 10.35 18.70 -5.02
N GLY A 188 10.80 17.80 -4.14
CA GLY A 188 11.90 18.04 -3.20
C GLY A 188 11.54 18.94 -2.02
N ARG A 189 10.26 19.25 -1.79
CA ARG A 189 9.79 19.99 -0.60
C ARG A 189 9.91 19.17 0.67
N ILE A 190 9.75 17.85 0.56
CA ILE A 190 9.97 16.88 1.63
C ILE A 190 10.98 15.86 1.13
N THR A 191 12.01 15.55 1.91
CA THR A 191 13.01 14.53 1.56
C THR A 191 12.88 13.32 2.46
N ARG A 192 12.85 12.13 1.85
CA ARG A 192 12.86 10.82 2.51
C ARG A 192 13.82 9.89 1.78
N SER A 193 14.44 8.96 2.51
CA SER A 193 15.32 7.93 1.95
C SER A 193 14.57 6.65 1.55
N ARG A 194 13.28 6.55 1.92
CA ARG A 194 12.42 5.40 1.71
C ARG A 194 10.96 5.87 1.59
N PRO A 195 10.07 5.01 1.07
CA PRO A 195 8.62 5.24 1.10
C PRO A 195 8.10 5.61 2.49
N SER A 196 7.11 6.48 2.52
CA SER A 196 6.45 6.92 3.75
C SER A 196 5.19 6.10 4.01
N PHE A 197 5.02 5.65 5.26
CA PHE A 197 3.81 4.99 5.72
C PHE A 197 3.00 5.97 6.56
N PHE A 198 1.71 6.11 6.24
CA PHE A 198 0.78 7.01 6.89
C PHE A 198 -0.43 6.25 7.40
N ILE A 199 -0.95 6.70 8.54
CA ILE A 199 -2.08 6.06 9.19
C ILE A 199 -3.09 7.11 9.56
N TYR A 200 -4.34 6.79 9.26
CA TYR A 200 -5.45 7.59 9.72
C TYR A 200 -5.68 7.34 11.21
N SER A 201 -5.42 8.36 12.02
CA SER A 201 -5.64 8.36 13.46
C SER A 201 -6.91 9.13 13.79
N ARG A 202 -7.69 8.58 14.73
CA ARG A 202 -8.83 9.28 15.38
C ARG A 202 -8.48 9.74 16.79
N PHE A 203 -7.28 9.40 17.27
CA PHE A 203 -6.82 9.78 18.59
C PHE A 203 -6.56 11.29 18.61
N GLN A 204 -7.17 12.03 19.52
CA GLN A 204 -7.10 13.51 19.54
C GLN A 204 -7.65 14.18 18.26
N GLY A 205 -8.60 13.52 17.60
CA GLY A 205 -9.24 14.02 16.39
C GLY A 205 -8.72 13.35 15.12
N ASP A 206 -9.41 13.64 14.02
CA ASP A 206 -9.21 13.01 12.73
C ASP A 206 -8.02 13.62 11.99
N HIS A 207 -6.95 12.84 11.81
CA HIS A 207 -5.76 13.28 11.10
C HIS A 207 -4.90 12.11 10.60
N TRP A 208 -4.05 12.40 9.62
CA TRP A 208 -3.00 11.49 9.16
C TRP A 208 -1.73 11.64 9.98
N VAL A 209 -1.11 10.52 10.34
CA VAL A 209 0.19 10.47 11.03
C VAL A 209 1.19 9.79 10.11
N GLU A 210 2.30 10.46 9.78
CA GLU A 210 3.46 9.81 9.15
C GLU A 210 4.19 8.98 10.21
N TRP A 211 4.40 7.70 9.92
CA TRP A 211 5.20 6.84 10.79
C TRP A 211 6.70 7.08 10.53
N LEU A 212 7.36 7.63 11.56
CA LEU A 212 8.79 7.90 11.58
C LEU A 212 9.44 7.11 12.73
N PRO A 213 10.10 5.96 12.47
CA PRO A 213 10.75 5.17 13.51
C PRO A 213 11.85 5.95 14.24
N GLU A 214 12.54 6.86 13.56
CA GLU A 214 13.66 7.64 14.11
C GLU A 214 13.20 8.65 15.18
N ASP A 215 11.99 9.19 15.03
CA ASP A 215 11.39 10.19 15.92
C ASP A 215 10.11 9.67 16.60
N CYS A 216 10.04 8.36 16.82
CA CYS A 216 8.84 7.73 17.38
C CYS A 216 8.68 8.11 18.86
N PRO A 217 7.62 8.84 19.26
CA PRO A 217 7.43 9.27 20.64
C PRO A 217 7.13 8.09 21.58
N TYR A 218 6.80 6.93 21.02
CA TYR A 218 6.49 5.71 21.76
C TYR A 218 7.72 4.81 21.95
N TYR A 219 8.92 5.19 21.50
CA TYR A 219 10.09 4.34 21.65
C TYR A 219 10.63 4.32 23.10
N PRO A 220 10.95 3.14 23.67
CA PRO A 220 10.63 1.81 23.16
C PRO A 220 9.17 1.44 23.47
N CYS A 221 8.44 0.90 22.49
CA CYS A 221 7.05 0.51 22.71
C CYS A 221 6.90 -0.93 23.27
N HIS A 222 7.90 -1.79 23.05
CA HIS A 222 7.98 -3.15 23.58
C HIS A 222 9.22 -3.36 24.44
N PHE A 223 10.43 -3.05 23.93
CA PHE A 223 11.69 -3.22 24.69
C PHE A 223 12.86 -2.38 24.10
N PRO A 224 13.88 -2.01 24.90
CA PRO A 224 15.07 -1.31 24.40
C PRO A 224 15.82 -2.13 23.34
N GLY A 225 16.20 -1.49 22.23
CA GLY A 225 16.89 -2.17 21.12
C GLY A 225 15.97 -2.92 20.16
N GLN A 226 14.65 -2.79 20.31
CA GLN A 226 13.68 -3.30 19.34
C GLN A 226 13.89 -2.72 17.94
N ARG A 227 13.55 -3.51 16.93
CA ARG A 227 13.35 -3.06 15.55
C ARG A 227 11.96 -2.48 15.38
N CYS A 228 11.88 -1.38 14.65
CA CYS A 228 10.63 -0.66 14.42
C CYS A 228 10.14 -0.82 12.98
N GLU A 229 10.93 -1.41 12.07
CA GLU A 229 10.63 -1.59 10.64
C GLU A 229 9.24 -2.18 10.36
N PHE A 230 8.72 -2.97 11.31
CA PHE A 230 7.40 -3.59 11.25
C PHE A 230 6.50 -3.19 12.43
N CYS A 231 6.67 -1.97 12.97
CA CYS A 231 5.74 -1.42 13.98
C CYS A 231 4.28 -1.53 13.52
N TYR A 232 4.06 -1.34 12.22
CA TYR A 232 2.82 -1.74 11.55
C TYR A 232 3.03 -3.09 10.89
N CYS A 233 2.63 -4.12 11.64
CA CYS A 233 2.89 -5.51 11.29
C CYS A 233 2.21 -5.88 9.95
N PRO A 234 2.95 -6.41 8.96
CA PRO A 234 2.39 -6.83 7.67
C PRO A 234 1.46 -8.05 7.78
N PHE A 235 1.39 -8.70 8.95
CA PHE A 235 0.46 -9.78 9.23
C PHE A 235 -0.78 -9.31 10.00
N TYR A 236 -0.93 -8.01 10.29
CA TYR A 236 -2.05 -7.52 11.10
C TYR A 236 -3.37 -7.44 10.31
N PRO A 237 -4.50 -7.93 10.87
CA PRO A 237 -4.60 -8.76 12.07
C PRO A 237 -4.20 -10.21 11.75
N CYS A 238 -3.37 -10.83 12.59
CA CYS A 238 -2.92 -12.20 12.30
C CYS A 238 -3.84 -13.27 12.91
N GLY A 239 -4.66 -12.90 13.91
CA GLY A 239 -5.57 -13.80 14.61
C GLY A 239 -4.88 -14.93 15.41
N ASP A 240 -3.55 -14.93 15.49
CA ASP A 240 -2.77 -15.94 16.17
C ASP A 240 -2.70 -15.65 17.67
N GLU A 241 -3.51 -16.34 18.49
CA GLU A 241 -3.65 -16.10 19.94
C GLU A 241 -2.35 -16.34 20.73
N SER A 242 -1.32 -16.95 20.14
CA SER A 242 0.01 -16.99 20.77
C SER A 242 0.80 -15.68 20.63
N LEU A 243 0.31 -14.74 19.81
CA LEU A 243 0.92 -13.45 19.49
C LEU A 243 0.00 -12.26 19.84
N GLY A 244 -1.15 -12.49 20.45
CA GLY A 244 -2.13 -11.44 20.73
C GLY A 244 -3.46 -11.99 21.22
N GLN A 245 -4.48 -11.15 21.24
CA GLN A 245 -5.81 -11.51 21.72
C GLN A 245 -6.89 -10.66 21.03
N TRP A 246 -8.09 -11.22 20.87
CA TRP A 246 -9.26 -10.47 20.45
C TRP A 246 -9.86 -9.69 21.65
N VAL A 247 -9.99 -8.38 21.50
CA VAL A 247 -10.59 -7.49 22.52
C VAL A 247 -11.86 -6.85 21.98
N LYS A 248 -12.84 -6.58 22.85
CA LYS A 248 -14.04 -5.83 22.44
C LYS A 248 -13.65 -4.41 22.06
N SER A 249 -14.08 -3.97 20.88
CA SER A 249 -13.92 -2.57 20.50
C SER A 249 -14.70 -1.66 21.46
N ALA A 250 -14.11 -0.51 21.80
CA ALA A 250 -14.81 0.51 22.58
C ALA A 250 -15.86 1.27 21.76
N SER A 251 -15.81 1.18 20.42
CA SER A 251 -16.60 2.00 19.50
C SER A 251 -17.51 1.21 18.56
N LYS A 252 -17.31 -0.10 18.41
CA LYS A 252 -18.17 -1.01 17.62
C LYS A 252 -18.50 -2.25 18.47
N ASN A 253 -19.57 -2.96 18.13
CA ASN A 253 -19.93 -4.21 18.81
C ASN A 253 -19.08 -5.42 18.33
N ASP A 254 -17.95 -5.15 17.68
CA ASP A 254 -17.06 -6.13 17.07
C ASP A 254 -15.76 -6.30 17.86
N LEU A 255 -15.10 -7.43 17.64
CA LEU A 255 -13.79 -7.73 18.21
C LEU A 255 -12.69 -7.07 17.36
N VAL A 256 -11.69 -6.51 18.03
CA VAL A 256 -10.47 -5.94 17.43
C VAL A 256 -9.28 -6.79 17.86
N TRP A 257 -8.37 -7.06 16.93
CA TRP A 257 -7.14 -7.79 17.22
C TRP A 257 -6.18 -6.90 18.00
N ASN A 258 -5.78 -7.31 19.21
CA ASN A 258 -4.77 -6.64 20.00
C ASN A 258 -3.48 -7.46 20.03
N CYS A 259 -2.43 -6.96 19.36
CA CYS A 259 -1.10 -7.55 19.37
C CYS A 259 -0.07 -6.71 20.16
N SER A 260 -0.49 -5.86 21.10
CA SER A 260 0.39 -4.93 21.83
C SER A 260 1.46 -5.61 22.69
N THR A 261 1.35 -6.91 22.93
CA THR A 261 2.34 -7.72 23.66
C THR A 261 3.25 -8.54 22.73
N CYS A 262 3.10 -8.41 21.41
CA CYS A 262 3.84 -9.19 20.42
C CYS A 262 5.24 -8.63 20.16
N THR A 263 6.28 -9.38 20.53
CA THR A 263 7.67 -8.99 20.22
C THR A 263 8.21 -9.60 18.91
N LEU A 264 7.43 -10.45 18.22
CA LEU A 264 7.94 -11.28 17.11
C LEU A 264 8.69 -10.48 16.05
N LEU A 265 8.11 -9.41 15.51
CA LEU A 265 8.74 -8.58 14.48
C LEU A 265 9.55 -7.40 15.03
N HIS A 266 9.61 -7.27 16.36
CA HIS A 266 10.43 -6.29 17.05
C HIS A 266 11.81 -6.86 17.41
N GLU A 267 11.98 -8.18 17.36
CA GLU A 267 13.27 -8.85 17.57
C GLU A 267 14.19 -8.66 16.37
N PRO A 268 15.42 -8.15 16.55
CA PRO A 268 16.34 -7.86 15.45
C PRO A 268 16.54 -8.99 14.45
N GLU A 269 16.82 -10.20 14.94
CA GLU A 269 17.10 -11.36 14.09
C GLU A 269 15.89 -11.79 13.26
N ILE A 270 14.67 -11.61 13.80
CA ILE A 270 13.43 -11.95 13.10
C ILE A 270 13.07 -10.88 12.08
N ALA A 271 13.24 -9.60 12.44
CA ALA A 271 13.02 -8.48 11.53
C ALA A 271 13.99 -8.53 10.33
N ASP A 272 15.28 -8.76 10.57
CA ASP A 272 16.27 -8.91 9.51
C ASP A 272 15.98 -10.11 8.62
N TYR A 273 15.56 -11.23 9.23
CA TYR A 273 15.13 -12.39 8.47
C TYR A 273 13.92 -12.08 7.57
N LEU A 274 12.94 -11.33 8.07
CA LEU A 274 11.76 -10.94 7.30
C LEU A 274 12.09 -9.97 6.16
N LEU A 275 13.00 -9.02 6.40
CA LEU A 275 13.50 -8.11 5.36
C LEU A 275 14.22 -8.88 4.23
N ALA A 276 15.04 -9.87 4.59
CA ALA A 276 15.74 -10.72 3.63
C ALA A 276 14.79 -11.71 2.92
N ASN A 277 13.79 -12.22 3.64
CA ASN A 277 12.84 -13.24 3.18
C ASN A 277 11.41 -12.68 3.24
N PRO A 278 11.07 -11.72 2.37
CA PRO A 278 9.78 -11.05 2.36
C PRO A 278 8.66 -11.94 1.81
N GLU A 279 8.86 -13.26 1.67
CA GLU A 279 7.81 -14.27 1.48
C GLU A 279 7.70 -15.27 2.66
N ALA A 280 8.54 -15.19 3.70
CA ALA A 280 8.48 -16.05 4.88
C ALA A 280 7.10 -15.99 5.58
N PRO A 281 6.34 -17.09 5.71
CA PRO A 281 5.02 -17.08 6.35
C PRO A 281 5.13 -16.87 7.86
N LEU A 282 4.05 -16.41 8.50
CA LEU A 282 4.03 -16.17 9.95
C LEU A 282 4.50 -17.39 10.75
N ALA A 283 4.06 -18.60 10.38
CA ALA A 283 4.45 -19.84 11.02
C ALA A 283 5.98 -20.11 10.97
N GLU A 284 6.66 -19.64 9.94
CA GLU A 284 8.12 -19.77 9.81
C GLU A 284 8.85 -18.80 10.73
N LEU A 285 8.43 -17.53 10.76
CA LEU A 285 8.99 -16.52 11.67
C LEU A 285 8.83 -16.94 13.13
N LYS A 286 7.65 -17.48 13.45
CA LYS A 286 7.34 -18.14 14.71
C LYS A 286 8.38 -19.22 15.03
N ARG A 287 8.51 -20.25 14.19
CA ARG A 287 9.48 -21.34 14.41
C ARG A 287 10.90 -20.81 14.61
N LYS A 288 11.33 -19.83 13.81
CA LYS A 288 12.67 -19.23 13.92
C LYS A 288 12.89 -18.60 15.28
N LYS A 289 11.91 -17.89 15.83
CA LYS A 289 11.97 -17.30 17.17
C LYS A 289 12.10 -18.35 18.28
N TRP A 290 11.35 -19.45 18.21
CA TRP A 290 11.35 -20.51 19.23
C TRP A 290 12.55 -21.48 19.13
N MET A 291 13.43 -21.32 18.15
CA MET A 291 14.69 -22.08 18.04
C MET A 291 15.86 -21.42 18.77
N HIS A 292 15.67 -20.19 19.28
CA HIS A 292 16.61 -19.42 20.09
C HIS A 292 16.05 -19.21 21.49
#